data_AF-A0A7J8F8C9-F1
#
_entry.id   AF-A0A7J8F8C9-F1
#
_cell.length_a   1.000
_cell.length_b   1.000
_cell.length_c   1.000
_cell.angle_alpha   90.00
_cell.angle_beta   90.00
_cell.angle_gamma   90.00
#
_symmetry.space_group_name_H-M   'P 1'
#
loop_
_entity.id
_entity.type
_entity.pdbx_description
1 polymer ?
#
loop_
_entity_poly.entity_id
_entity_poly.type
_entity_poly.pdbx_seq_one_letter_code
_entity_poly.pdbx_strand_id
1 'polypeptide(L)'
;MDRREEQPGAAGAGAAPALDFTVENVEKALHQLYYDPNIENKNLAQKWLMQAQVSPQAWHFSWQLLQPDKVPEIQYFGASALHIKISRYWSDIPTDQYESLKAQLFTQITRSLMDCFADILFALNKHCFSLLSMWIKEALQPPGFPSARLSPEQKDTFSQQILRERVNKRRVKEMVKEFTLLCRGLHGTDYTADY
;
A
#
# COMPACT_ATOMS: atom_id res chain seq x y z
N MET A 1 -49.21 49.16 9.78
CA MET A 1 -48.54 48.62 8.58
C MET A 1 -47.12 49.18 8.58
N ASP A 2 -46.05 48.44 8.73
CA ASP A 2 -45.82 47.01 8.91
C ASP A 2 -44.41 46.95 9.52
N ARG A 3 -44.29 46.35 10.71
CA ARG A 3 -43.03 46.17 11.42
C ARG A 3 -42.58 44.75 11.03
N ARG A 4 -41.76 44.61 9.98
CA ARG A 4 -41.23 43.31 9.56
C ARG A 4 -39.87 43.03 10.19
N GLU A 5 -39.87 41.90 10.86
CA GLU A 5 -38.85 41.32 11.70
C GLU A 5 -37.64 40.86 10.88
N GLU A 6 -36.44 41.10 11.43
CA GLU A 6 -35.23 40.38 11.02
C GLU A 6 -35.38 38.90 11.40
N GLN A 7 -35.27 38.02 10.40
CA GLN A 7 -35.23 36.58 10.59
C GLN A 7 -33.77 36.10 10.47
N PRO A 8 -33.15 35.54 11.53
CA PRO A 8 -31.89 34.83 11.42
C PRO A 8 -32.17 33.34 11.20
N GLY A 9 -31.71 32.76 10.09
CA GLY A 9 -31.81 31.30 9.93
C GLY A 9 -31.80 30.81 8.50
N ALA A 10 -30.61 30.74 7.90
CA ALA A 10 -30.30 29.68 6.96
C ALA A 10 -28.91 29.15 7.33
N ALA A 11 -28.88 28.40 8.42
CA ALA A 11 -27.72 27.60 8.81
C ALA A 11 -27.33 26.72 7.61
N GLY A 12 -26.04 26.80 7.26
CA GLY A 12 -25.48 26.22 6.05
C GLY A 12 -25.88 24.76 5.86
N ALA A 13 -26.41 24.46 4.68
CA ALA A 13 -26.44 23.12 4.13
C ALA A 13 -25.03 22.52 4.24
N GLY A 14 -24.95 21.36 4.87
CA GLY A 14 -23.72 20.71 5.31
C GLY A 14 -22.65 20.60 4.22
N ALA A 15 -21.73 21.56 4.21
CA ALA A 15 -20.37 21.28 3.77
C ALA A 15 -19.76 20.41 4.87
N ALA A 16 -19.63 19.10 4.60
CA ALA A 16 -18.76 18.25 5.40
C ALA A 16 -17.43 19.00 5.58
N PRO A 17 -16.90 19.14 6.82
CA PRO A 17 -15.64 19.82 7.02
C PRO A 17 -14.61 19.18 6.07
N ALA A 18 -13.78 19.99 5.43
CA ALA A 18 -12.70 19.50 4.57
C ALA A 18 -11.79 18.62 5.44
N LEU A 19 -12.11 17.32 5.51
CA LEU A 19 -11.38 16.38 6.33
C LEU A 19 -10.01 16.24 5.67
N ASP A 20 -8.99 16.65 6.40
CA ASP A 20 -7.60 16.41 6.01
C ASP A 20 -7.40 14.91 5.76
N PHE A 21 -6.54 14.58 4.80
CA PHE A 21 -6.19 13.21 4.45
C PHE A 21 -5.26 12.58 5.51
N THR A 22 -5.81 12.33 6.70
CA THR A 22 -5.13 11.63 7.81
C THR A 22 -5.51 10.15 7.85
N VAL A 23 -4.72 9.35 8.57
CA VAL A 23 -4.98 7.92 8.77
C VAL A 23 -6.38 7.68 9.33
N GLU A 24 -6.76 8.42 10.36
CA GLU A 24 -8.02 8.26 11.07
C GLU A 24 -9.22 8.57 10.16
N ASN A 25 -9.10 9.59 9.31
CA ASN A 25 -10.15 9.95 8.36
C ASN A 25 -10.25 8.94 7.21
N VAL A 26 -9.11 8.40 6.75
CA VAL A 26 -9.10 7.31 5.77
C VAL A 26 -9.75 6.06 6.34
N GLU A 27 -9.44 5.68 7.59
CA GLU A 27 -10.06 4.54 8.25
C GLU A 27 -11.57 4.73 8.42
N LYS A 28 -12.03 5.93 8.81
CA LYS A 28 -13.46 6.26 8.88
C LYS A 28 -14.15 6.14 7.53
N ALA A 29 -13.53 6.68 6.47
CA ALA A 29 -14.09 6.60 5.12
C ALA A 29 -14.12 5.15 4.60
N LEU A 30 -13.11 4.34 4.90
CA LEU A 30 -13.12 2.91 4.59
C LEU A 30 -14.22 2.19 5.36
N HIS A 31 -14.35 2.44 6.65
CA HIS A 31 -15.43 1.87 7.46
C HIS A 31 -16.80 2.23 6.88
N GLN A 32 -17.01 3.49 6.47
CA GLN A 32 -18.24 3.92 5.81
C GLN A 32 -18.47 3.17 4.49
N LEU A 33 -17.44 3.03 3.66
CA LEU A 33 -17.54 2.33 2.37
C LEU A 33 -17.94 0.85 2.54
N TYR A 34 -17.36 0.16 3.52
CA TYR A 34 -17.61 -1.27 3.73
C TYR A 34 -18.92 -1.53 4.49
N TYR A 35 -19.22 -0.78 5.55
CA TYR A 35 -20.27 -1.14 6.51
C TYR A 35 -21.52 -0.25 6.50
N ASP A 36 -21.50 0.94 5.91
CA ASP A 36 -22.68 1.82 5.89
C ASP A 36 -23.80 1.21 5.02
N PRO A 37 -25.04 1.04 5.52
CA PRO A 37 -26.12 0.47 4.72
C PRO A 37 -26.59 1.39 3.58
N ASN A 38 -26.31 2.70 3.65
CA ASN A 38 -26.72 3.67 2.66
C ASN A 38 -25.73 3.76 1.48
N ILE A 39 -26.22 3.48 0.27
CA ILE A 39 -25.45 3.53 -0.97
C ILE A 39 -24.89 4.93 -1.26
N GLU A 40 -25.62 6.00 -0.93
CA GLU A 40 -25.15 7.37 -1.16
C GLU A 40 -23.92 7.70 -0.31
N ASN A 41 -23.96 7.28 0.96
CA ASN A 41 -22.83 7.42 1.89
C ASN A 41 -21.60 6.64 1.41
N LYS A 42 -21.79 5.42 0.91
CA LYS A 42 -20.72 4.63 0.29
C LYS A 42 -20.12 5.34 -0.93
N ASN A 43 -20.96 5.92 -1.79
CA ASN A 43 -20.50 6.66 -2.96
C ASN A 43 -19.69 7.91 -2.58
N LEU A 44 -20.10 8.61 -1.52
CA LEU A 44 -19.35 9.76 -0.99
C LEU A 44 -17.99 9.33 -0.44
N ALA A 45 -17.97 8.28 0.39
CA ALA A 45 -16.74 7.71 0.92
C ALA A 45 -15.78 7.26 -0.18
N GLN A 46 -16.28 6.56 -1.20
CA GLN A 46 -15.49 6.12 -2.35
C GLN A 46 -14.88 7.31 -3.11
N LYS A 47 -15.67 8.36 -3.38
CA LYS A 47 -15.17 9.57 -4.05
C LYS A 47 -14.06 10.25 -3.24
N TRP A 48 -14.25 10.38 -1.93
CA TRP A 48 -13.24 10.98 -1.06
C TRP A 48 -11.97 10.12 -0.99
N LEU A 49 -12.10 8.79 -0.89
CA LEU A 49 -10.97 7.86 -0.88
C LEU A 49 -10.18 7.89 -2.19
N MET A 50 -10.84 8.05 -3.34
CA MET A 50 -10.15 8.23 -4.63
C MET A 50 -9.29 9.51 -4.66
N GLN A 51 -9.75 10.59 -4.02
CA GLN A 51 -8.96 11.82 -3.88
C GLN A 51 -7.80 11.62 -2.89
N ALA A 52 -8.05 10.92 -1.78
CA ALA A 52 -7.02 10.61 -0.80
C ALA A 52 -5.85 9.81 -1.42
N GLN A 53 -6.12 8.83 -2.29
CA GLN A 53 -5.08 8.00 -2.93
C GLN A 53 -4.08 8.77 -3.80
N VAL A 54 -4.51 9.86 -4.44
CA VAL A 54 -3.64 10.68 -5.31
C VAL A 54 -2.99 11.84 -4.57
N SER A 55 -3.45 12.14 -3.36
CA SER A 55 -2.95 13.23 -2.53
C SER A 55 -1.46 13.09 -2.19
N PRO A 56 -0.75 14.19 -1.86
CA PRO A 56 0.60 14.12 -1.29
C PRO A 56 0.66 13.30 0.01
N GLN A 57 -0.37 13.40 0.86
CA GLN A 57 -0.48 12.72 2.15
C GLN A 57 -0.51 11.19 2.02
N ALA A 58 -0.87 10.66 0.85
CA ALA A 58 -0.83 9.23 0.57
C ALA A 58 0.57 8.62 0.69
N TRP A 59 1.64 9.40 0.51
CA TRP A 59 2.99 8.93 0.80
C TRP A 59 3.23 8.62 2.28
N HIS A 60 2.40 9.17 3.18
CA HIS A 60 2.54 9.01 4.62
C HIS A 60 1.52 8.03 5.20
N PHE A 61 0.22 8.31 5.04
CA PHE A 61 -0.83 7.50 5.67
C PHE A 61 -0.79 6.05 5.18
N SER A 62 -0.39 5.80 3.94
CA SER A 62 -0.44 4.45 3.37
C SER A 62 0.44 3.45 4.12
N TRP A 63 1.60 3.89 4.64
CA TRP A 63 2.47 3.02 5.44
C TRP A 63 1.90 2.74 6.83
N GLN A 64 1.08 3.64 7.36
CA GLN A 64 0.39 3.48 8.64
C GLN A 64 -0.82 2.54 8.49
N LEU A 65 -1.46 2.53 7.33
CA LEU A 65 -2.54 1.57 7.03
C LEU A 65 -2.03 0.14 6.81
N LEU A 66 -0.74 -0.02 6.47
CA LEU A 66 -0.07 -1.32 6.35
C LEU A 66 0.40 -1.90 7.69
N GLN A 67 -0.02 -1.35 8.83
CA GLN A 67 0.37 -1.94 10.13
C GLN A 67 -0.41 -3.23 10.42
N PRO A 68 0.19 -4.21 11.12
CA PRO A 68 -0.41 -5.52 11.35
C PRO A 68 -1.65 -5.51 12.26
N ASP A 69 -1.85 -4.43 13.02
CA ASP A 69 -3.05 -4.21 13.84
C ASP A 69 -4.28 -3.81 13.01
N LYS A 70 -4.09 -3.46 11.73
CA LYS A 70 -5.16 -3.06 10.81
C LYS A 70 -5.79 -4.27 10.14
N VAL A 71 -7.09 -4.17 9.85
CA VAL A 71 -7.83 -5.22 9.12
C VAL A 71 -7.40 -5.28 7.64
N PRO A 72 -7.54 -6.43 6.95
CA PRO A 72 -7.05 -6.62 5.58
C PRO A 72 -7.56 -5.59 4.56
N GLU A 73 -8.80 -5.14 4.69
CA GLU A 73 -9.42 -4.14 3.81
C GLU A 73 -8.71 -2.78 3.90
N ILE A 74 -8.28 -2.41 5.11
CA ILE A 74 -7.54 -1.17 5.35
C ILE A 74 -6.12 -1.29 4.80
N GLN A 75 -5.45 -2.42 5.06
CA GLN A 75 -4.12 -2.70 4.53
C GLN A 75 -4.11 -2.69 2.99
N TYR A 76 -5.15 -3.27 2.37
CA TYR A 76 -5.31 -3.26 0.92
C TYR A 76 -5.41 -1.85 0.36
N PHE A 77 -6.16 -0.96 1.01
CA PHE A 77 -6.24 0.44 0.58
C PHE A 77 -4.87 1.14 0.67
N GLY A 78 -4.13 0.94 1.77
CA GLY A 78 -2.76 1.46 1.92
C GLY A 78 -1.82 0.96 0.82
N ALA A 79 -1.86 -0.34 0.51
CA ALA A 79 -1.06 -0.92 -0.56
C ALA A 79 -1.43 -0.37 -1.94
N SER A 80 -2.73 -0.23 -2.22
CA SER A 80 -3.24 0.32 -3.48
C SER A 80 -2.83 1.78 -3.66
N ALA A 81 -2.93 2.59 -2.61
CA ALA A 81 -2.45 3.96 -2.60
C ALA A 81 -0.94 4.03 -2.90
N LEU A 82 -0.10 3.23 -2.23
CA LEU A 82 1.34 3.18 -2.52
C LEU A 82 1.64 2.75 -3.95
N HIS A 83 0.95 1.73 -4.46
CA HIS A 83 1.09 1.31 -5.84
C HIS A 83 0.79 2.47 -6.81
N ILE A 84 -0.29 3.23 -6.59
CA ILE A 84 -0.63 4.41 -7.41
C ILE A 84 0.48 5.46 -7.30
N LYS A 85 0.92 5.77 -6.09
CA LYS A 85 1.96 6.77 -5.83
C LYS A 85 3.28 6.43 -6.53
N ILE A 86 3.71 5.17 -6.45
CA ILE A 86 4.91 4.69 -7.14
C ILE A 86 4.73 4.70 -8.65
N SER A 87 3.56 4.27 -9.15
CA SER A 87 3.34 4.13 -10.60
C SER A 87 3.18 5.46 -11.33
N ARG A 88 2.65 6.49 -10.65
CA ARG A 88 2.22 7.74 -11.29
C ARG A 88 2.92 9.00 -10.77
N TYR A 89 3.41 8.97 -9.54
CA TYR A 89 3.89 10.15 -8.82
C TYR A 89 5.31 9.95 -8.26
N TRP A 90 6.09 9.01 -8.81
CA TRP A 90 7.47 8.77 -8.36
C TRP A 90 8.35 10.01 -8.51
N SER A 91 8.13 10.79 -9.58
CA SER A 91 8.84 12.05 -9.85
C SER A 91 8.67 13.10 -8.76
N ASP A 92 7.63 12.98 -7.93
CA ASP A 92 7.31 13.94 -6.88
C ASP A 92 8.12 13.68 -5.59
N ILE A 93 8.84 12.56 -5.50
CA ILE A 93 9.65 12.21 -4.34
C ILE A 93 11.06 12.78 -4.52
N PRO A 94 11.50 13.71 -3.65
CA PRO A 94 12.88 14.17 -3.68
C PRO A 94 13.84 13.08 -3.20
N THR A 95 15.06 13.08 -3.74
CA THR A 95 16.01 11.96 -3.63
C THR A 95 16.51 11.70 -2.21
N ASP A 96 16.41 12.68 -1.32
CA ASP A 96 16.70 12.57 0.11
C ASP A 96 15.72 11.65 0.85
N GLN A 97 14.51 11.46 0.33
CA GLN A 97 13.52 10.56 0.93
C GLN A 97 13.66 9.10 0.50
N TYR A 98 14.53 8.79 -0.46
CA TYR A 98 14.69 7.46 -1.03
C TYR A 98 15.12 6.40 -0.01
N GLU A 99 16.06 6.74 0.89
CA GLU A 99 16.50 5.78 1.91
C GLU A 99 15.40 5.47 2.93
N SER A 100 14.62 6.49 3.33
CA SER A 100 13.45 6.26 4.19
C SER A 100 12.42 5.38 3.49
N LEU A 101 12.16 5.65 2.20
CA LEU A 101 11.20 4.87 1.40
C LEU A 101 11.64 3.41 1.28
N LYS A 102 12.92 3.17 0.96
CA LYS A 102 13.54 1.86 0.90
C LYS A 102 13.41 1.13 2.24
N ALA A 103 13.79 1.76 3.35
CA ALA A 103 13.69 1.15 4.67
C ALA A 103 12.25 0.72 5.01
N GLN A 104 11.25 1.57 4.71
CA GLN A 104 9.84 1.25 4.91
C GLN A 104 9.38 0.09 4.02
N LEU A 105 9.74 0.12 2.73
CA LEU A 105 9.44 -0.91 1.76
C LEU A 105 9.90 -2.29 2.23
N PHE A 106 11.18 -2.40 2.58
CA PHE A 106 11.79 -3.67 2.97
C PHE A 106 11.38 -4.12 4.39
N THR A 107 11.03 -3.20 5.28
CA THR A 107 10.42 -3.55 6.58
C THR A 107 9.07 -4.25 6.37
N GLN A 108 8.24 -3.76 5.46
CA GLN A 108 6.91 -4.35 5.23
C GLN A 108 6.97 -5.74 4.59
N ILE A 109 8.03 -6.06 3.83
CA ILE A 109 8.28 -7.41 3.28
C ILE A 109 8.31 -8.46 4.39
N THR A 110 8.97 -8.13 5.49
CA THR A 110 9.18 -9.08 6.59
C THR A 110 7.91 -9.35 7.40
N ARG A 111 6.89 -8.50 7.28
CA ARG A 111 5.72 -8.46 8.18
C ARG A 111 4.46 -9.14 7.63
N SER A 112 4.57 -9.98 6.59
CA SER A 112 3.48 -10.84 6.10
C SER A 112 2.38 -10.18 5.23
N LEU A 113 2.66 -9.03 4.60
CA LEU A 113 1.73 -8.39 3.64
C LEU A 113 2.05 -8.71 2.17
N MET A 114 2.31 -9.99 1.88
CA MET A 114 2.94 -10.40 0.63
C MET A 114 2.12 -10.17 -0.63
N ASP A 115 0.80 -10.33 -0.58
CA ASP A 115 -0.06 -10.13 -1.76
C ASP A 115 -0.08 -8.66 -2.20
N CYS A 116 -0.06 -7.76 -1.22
CA CYS A 116 0.05 -6.33 -1.41
C CYS A 116 1.47 -5.92 -1.83
N PHE A 117 2.48 -6.57 -1.27
CA PHE A 117 3.87 -6.29 -1.55
C PHE A 117 4.27 -6.65 -3.00
N ALA A 118 3.75 -7.74 -3.55
CA ALA A 118 3.99 -8.11 -4.94
C ALA A 118 3.52 -7.01 -5.93
N ASP A 119 2.42 -6.33 -5.62
CA ASP A 119 1.92 -5.21 -6.43
C ASP A 119 2.88 -4.02 -6.37
N ILE A 120 3.40 -3.71 -5.18
CA ILE A 120 4.38 -2.63 -4.97
C ILE A 120 5.70 -2.95 -5.68
N LEU A 121 6.22 -4.18 -5.55
CA LEU A 121 7.42 -4.62 -6.27
C LEU A 121 7.25 -4.53 -7.78
N PHE A 122 6.10 -4.98 -8.29
CA PHE A 122 5.81 -4.90 -9.71
C PHE A 122 5.78 -3.44 -10.21
N ALA A 123 5.17 -2.53 -9.44
CA ALA A 123 5.18 -1.11 -9.75
C ALA A 123 6.61 -0.53 -9.76
N LEU A 124 7.41 -0.81 -8.73
CA LEU A 124 8.82 -0.38 -8.68
C LEU A 124 9.64 -0.94 -9.84
N ASN A 125 9.42 -2.19 -10.24
CA ASN A 125 10.16 -2.82 -11.33
C ASN A 125 9.83 -2.19 -12.69
N LYS A 126 8.58 -1.77 -12.84
CA LYS A 126 8.09 -1.12 -14.07
C LYS A 126 8.53 0.35 -14.15
N HIS A 127 8.39 1.10 -13.07
CA HIS A 127 8.51 2.56 -13.07
C HIS A 127 9.84 3.08 -12.51
N CYS A 128 10.53 2.29 -11.66
CA CYS A 128 11.69 2.70 -10.87
C CYS A 128 12.82 1.65 -10.93
N PHE A 129 13.03 1.04 -12.11
CA PHE A 129 13.88 -0.15 -12.28
C PHE A 129 15.29 0.00 -11.72
N SER A 130 15.97 1.12 -12.00
CA SER A 130 17.34 1.37 -11.53
C SER A 130 17.43 1.34 -10.01
N LEU A 131 16.47 1.95 -9.34
CA LEU A 131 16.36 1.98 -7.88
C LEU A 131 16.01 0.60 -7.34
N LEU A 132 15.03 -0.09 -7.92
CA LEU A 132 14.69 -1.45 -7.47
C LEU A 132 15.88 -2.40 -7.60
N SER A 133 16.62 -2.34 -8.71
CA SER A 133 17.79 -3.19 -8.97
C SER A 133 18.89 -3.02 -7.92
N MET A 134 19.07 -1.79 -7.43
CA MET A 134 19.99 -1.46 -6.34
C MET A 134 19.41 -1.90 -5.00
N TRP A 135 18.20 -1.46 -4.68
CA TRP A 135 17.60 -1.63 -3.36
C TRP A 135 17.31 -3.08 -3.01
N ILE A 136 16.86 -3.90 -3.98
CA ILE A 136 16.56 -5.32 -3.71
C ILE A 136 17.81 -6.10 -3.33
N LYS A 137 18.96 -5.78 -3.95
CA LYS A 137 20.24 -6.41 -3.62
C LYS A 137 20.73 -5.95 -2.26
N GLU A 138 20.75 -4.64 -2.04
CA GLU A 138 21.20 -4.04 -0.78
C GLU A 138 20.37 -4.50 0.41
N ALA A 139 19.05 -4.56 0.27
CA ALA A 139 18.18 -4.94 1.36
C ALA A 139 18.23 -6.43 1.69
N LEU A 140 18.58 -7.30 0.74
CA LEU A 140 18.74 -8.75 0.98
C LEU A 140 20.17 -9.13 1.38
N GLN A 141 21.16 -8.24 1.24
CA GLN A 141 22.54 -8.49 1.64
C GLN A 141 22.71 -8.87 3.13
N PRO A 142 22.03 -8.23 4.10
CA PRO A 142 22.28 -8.51 5.51
C PRO A 142 22.09 -10.00 5.84
N PRO A 143 23.04 -10.63 6.56
CA PRO A 143 22.92 -12.02 6.96
C PRO A 143 21.71 -12.18 7.89
N GLY A 144 20.98 -13.28 7.76
CA GLY A 144 19.78 -13.52 8.56
C GLY A 144 18.53 -12.77 8.11
N PHE A 145 18.62 -11.86 7.13
CA PHE A 145 17.48 -11.11 6.62
C PHE A 145 17.07 -11.56 5.22
N PRO A 146 15.77 -11.62 4.87
CA PRO A 146 14.60 -11.46 5.74
C PRO A 146 14.37 -12.68 6.67
N SER A 147 15.12 -13.77 6.47
CA SER A 147 15.11 -14.94 7.34
C SER A 147 16.49 -15.60 7.35
N ALA A 148 16.91 -16.12 8.51
CA ALA A 148 18.13 -16.93 8.66
C ALA A 148 18.08 -18.26 7.90
N ARG A 149 16.90 -18.64 7.39
CA ARG A 149 16.70 -19.85 6.59
C ARG A 149 17.10 -19.69 5.13
N LEU A 150 17.30 -18.45 4.66
CA LEU A 150 17.62 -18.19 3.26
C LEU A 150 19.12 -18.27 3.00
N SER A 151 19.50 -19.06 1.99
CA SER A 151 20.87 -19.04 1.46
C SER A 151 21.12 -17.78 0.62
N PRO A 152 22.37 -17.33 0.47
CA PRO A 152 22.72 -16.23 -0.44
C PRO A 152 22.21 -16.47 -1.87
N GLU A 153 22.32 -17.70 -2.37
CA GLU A 153 21.86 -18.09 -3.71
C GLU A 153 20.34 -17.95 -3.87
N GLN A 154 19.57 -18.24 -2.82
CA GLN A 154 18.11 -18.08 -2.83
C GLN A 154 17.71 -16.60 -2.90
N LYS A 155 18.42 -15.73 -2.17
CA LYS A 155 18.20 -14.27 -2.22
C LYS A 155 18.57 -13.69 -3.57
N ASP A 156 19.69 -14.13 -4.16
CA ASP A 156 20.12 -13.71 -5.49
C ASP A 156 19.16 -14.18 -6.58
N THR A 157 18.73 -15.44 -6.50
CA THR A 157 17.74 -16.02 -7.42
C THR A 157 16.43 -15.23 -7.39
N PHE A 158 15.90 -14.97 -6.20
CA PHE A 158 14.69 -14.16 -6.03
C PHE A 158 14.87 -12.76 -6.64
N SER A 159 15.98 -12.09 -6.32
CA SER A 159 16.27 -10.75 -6.86
C SER A 159 16.31 -10.74 -8.39
N GLN A 160 17.00 -11.71 -8.99
CA GLN A 160 17.09 -11.82 -10.44
C GLN A 160 15.73 -12.13 -11.09
N GLN A 161 14.95 -13.03 -10.50
CA GLN A 161 13.63 -13.39 -11.00
C GLN A 161 12.67 -12.19 -10.96
N ILE A 162 12.62 -11.47 -9.84
CA ILE A 162 11.81 -10.26 -9.71
C ILE A 162 12.22 -9.23 -10.75
N LEU A 163 13.52 -8.91 -10.87
CA LEU A 163 14.00 -7.88 -11.80
C LEU A 163 13.76 -8.24 -13.29
N ARG A 164 13.76 -9.53 -13.64
CA ARG A 164 13.46 -10.00 -15.00
C ARG A 164 11.98 -9.94 -15.32
N GLU A 165 11.11 -10.17 -14.34
CA GLU A 165 9.66 -10.21 -14.56
C GLU A 165 9.03 -8.81 -14.49
N ARG A 166 9.00 -8.13 -15.64
CA ARG A 166 8.54 -6.74 -15.77
C ARG A 166 7.13 -6.61 -16.34
N VAL A 167 6.50 -7.71 -16.75
CA VAL A 167 5.21 -7.67 -17.48
C VAL A 167 4.15 -8.52 -16.79
N ASN A 168 4.49 -9.71 -16.32
CA ASN A 168 3.53 -10.65 -15.76
C ASN A 168 3.37 -10.46 -14.24
N LYS A 169 2.42 -9.60 -13.87
CA LYS A 169 2.07 -9.32 -12.46
C LYS A 169 1.71 -10.59 -11.68
N ARG A 170 1.02 -11.56 -12.31
CA ARG A 170 0.65 -12.83 -11.67
C ARG A 170 1.91 -13.63 -11.31
N ARG A 171 2.88 -13.67 -12.21
CA ARG A 171 4.15 -14.36 -11.97
C ARG A 171 4.97 -13.72 -10.84
N VAL A 172 4.98 -12.39 -10.73
CA VAL A 172 5.59 -11.70 -9.58
C VAL A 172 4.93 -12.12 -8.26
N LYS A 173 3.60 -12.22 -8.22
CA LYS A 173 2.89 -12.71 -7.01
C LYS A 173 3.31 -14.12 -6.62
N GLU A 174 3.41 -15.02 -7.58
CA GLU A 174 3.88 -16.40 -7.35
C GLU A 174 5.30 -16.42 -6.77
N MET A 175 6.23 -15.67 -7.37
CA MET A 175 7.62 -15.57 -6.89
C MET A 175 7.70 -15.02 -5.46
N VAL A 176 6.94 -13.98 -5.14
CA VAL A 176 6.89 -13.41 -3.78
C VAL A 176 6.29 -14.41 -2.78
N LYS A 177 5.25 -15.15 -3.18
CA LYS A 177 4.65 -16.21 -2.37
C LYS A 177 5.66 -17.32 -2.07
N GLU A 178 6.33 -17.85 -3.09
CA GLU A 178 7.35 -18.88 -2.96
C GLU A 178 8.52 -18.44 -2.07
N PHE A 179 9.04 -17.23 -2.30
CA PHE A 179 10.12 -16.66 -1.49
C PHE A 179 9.73 -16.52 -0.02
N THR A 180 8.47 -16.23 0.26
CA THR A 180 8.01 -16.13 1.64
C THR A 180 7.81 -17.48 2.30
N LEU A 181 7.34 -18.47 1.56
CA LEU A 181 7.31 -19.85 2.06
C LEU A 181 8.73 -20.30 2.44
N LEU A 182 9.75 -19.96 1.66
CA LEU A 182 11.15 -20.18 2.01
C LEU A 182 11.55 -19.44 3.29
N CYS A 183 11.21 -18.17 3.43
CA CYS A 183 11.48 -17.39 4.66
C CYS A 183 10.93 -18.06 5.92
N ARG A 184 9.75 -18.70 5.81
CA ARG A 184 9.05 -19.39 6.90
C ARG A 184 9.46 -20.86 7.07
N GLY A 185 10.21 -21.41 6.12
CA GLY A 185 10.51 -22.84 6.02
C GLY A 185 9.28 -23.71 5.77
N LEU A 186 8.29 -23.19 5.05
CA LEU A 186 7.08 -23.88 4.59
C LEU A 186 7.18 -24.26 3.10
N HIS A 187 8.38 -24.24 2.53
CA HIS A 187 8.58 -24.61 1.13
C HIS A 187 8.52 -26.13 0.98
N GLY A 188 7.67 -26.63 0.07
CA GLY A 188 7.43 -28.07 -0.09
C GLY A 188 6.42 -28.67 0.89
N THR A 189 5.74 -27.87 1.73
CA THR A 189 4.49 -28.32 2.33
C THR A 189 3.41 -28.23 1.24
N ASP A 190 2.88 -29.35 0.81
CA ASP A 190 1.73 -29.41 -0.10
C ASP A 190 0.53 -28.66 0.52
N TYR A 191 0.45 -27.36 0.29
CA TYR A 191 -0.81 -26.64 0.31
C TYR A 191 -1.38 -26.66 -1.11
N THR A 192 -1.66 -27.88 -1.57
CA THR A 192 -2.84 -28.12 -2.41
C THR A 192 -4.06 -27.88 -1.51
N ALA A 193 -4.44 -26.62 -1.36
CA ALA A 193 -5.78 -26.29 -0.90
C ALA A 193 -6.36 -25.38 -1.98
N ASP A 194 -7.12 -26.03 -2.85
CA ASP A 194 -8.02 -25.41 -3.81
C ASP A 194 -8.81 -24.27 -3.16
N TYR A 195 -8.86 -23.14 -3.86
CA TYR A 195 -10.05 -22.28 -3.91
C TYR A 195 -10.04 -21.45 -5.20
#